data_AF-A0A1Y0EN90-F1
#
_entry.id   AF-A0A1Y0EN90-F1
#
_cell.length_a   1.000
_cell.length_b   1.000
_cell.length_c   1.000
_cell.angle_alpha   90.00
_cell.angle_beta   90.00
_cell.angle_gamma   90.00
#
_symmetry.space_group_name_H-M   'P 1'
#
loop_
_entity.id
_entity.type
_entity.pdbx_description
1 polymer ?
#
loop_
_entity_poly.entity_id
_entity_poly.type
_entity_poly.pdbx_seq_one_letter_code
_entity_poly.pdbx_strand_id
1 'polypeptide(L)'
;MVPFSNDNLSMKTRATVSMAYPHGLVMFDPLVLCRFLEQHDLTQGDVLEAFMRDEAVGDAAVQAGCIVPMYPLDEDDYLFCNLDAEPLALDWQFSHGGLPLVVESGVLVVADLFVLVGWEHAAFTRYERQRKLSWTVNDLDVVPGSHAVRIRGARGEGDGLQGAKVFGLQLALLAPGVTPSGRPIWPHSDALDFGIA
;
A
#
# COMPACT_ATOMS: atom_id res chain seq x y z
N MET A 1 -43.33 -0.28 3.86
CA MET A 1 -42.17 0.16 4.65
C MET A 1 -41.29 -1.07 4.80
N VAL A 2 -40.30 -1.21 3.93
CA VAL A 2 -39.36 -2.35 3.92
C VAL A 2 -38.23 -1.97 4.87
N PRO A 3 -37.82 -2.82 5.83
CA PRO A 3 -36.74 -2.47 6.73
C PRO A 3 -35.43 -2.43 5.93
N PHE A 4 -34.64 -1.39 6.19
CA PHE A 4 -33.27 -1.28 5.69
C PHE A 4 -32.49 -2.53 6.10
N SER A 5 -31.96 -3.25 5.10
CA SER A 5 -30.96 -4.29 5.31
C SER A 5 -29.76 -3.65 6.00
N ASN A 6 -29.39 -4.18 7.16
CA ASN A 6 -28.05 -3.97 7.72
C ASN A 6 -27.10 -4.73 6.80
N ASP A 7 -26.70 -4.09 5.70
CA ASP A 7 -25.58 -4.58 4.92
C ASP A 7 -24.35 -4.41 5.82
N ASN A 8 -23.96 -5.51 6.48
CA ASN A 8 -22.59 -5.71 6.90
C ASN A 8 -21.75 -5.55 5.62
N LEU A 9 -21.24 -4.34 5.36
CA LEU A 9 -20.21 -4.17 4.34
C LEU A 9 -19.06 -5.08 4.76
N SER A 10 -18.90 -6.19 4.03
CA SER A 10 -17.78 -7.10 4.21
C SER A 10 -16.49 -6.30 4.05
N MET A 11 -15.62 -6.33 5.06
CA MET A 11 -14.30 -5.73 4.94
C MET A 11 -13.55 -6.34 3.76
N LYS A 12 -12.89 -5.49 2.99
CA LYS A 12 -12.02 -5.89 1.89
C LYS A 12 -10.64 -6.23 2.45
N THR A 13 -10.36 -7.54 2.55
CA THR A 13 -9.13 -8.07 3.13
C THR A 13 -8.09 -8.45 2.08
N ARG A 14 -8.44 -8.39 0.79
CA ARG A 14 -7.57 -8.77 -0.33
C ARG A 14 -7.61 -7.75 -1.48
N ALA A 15 -6.48 -7.57 -2.14
CA ALA A 15 -6.35 -6.75 -3.34
C ALA A 15 -5.43 -7.44 -4.36
N THR A 16 -5.72 -7.34 -5.65
CA THR A 16 -4.89 -7.93 -6.72
C THR A 16 -4.31 -6.83 -7.57
N VAL A 17 -3.01 -6.78 -7.72
CA VAL A 17 -2.33 -5.77 -8.55
C VAL A 17 -1.58 -6.47 -9.67
N SER A 18 -1.94 -6.12 -10.91
CA SER A 18 -1.17 -6.47 -12.10
C SER A 18 -0.13 -5.38 -12.34
N MET A 19 1.15 -5.74 -12.32
CA MET A 19 2.22 -4.80 -12.66
C MET A 19 2.34 -4.68 -14.18
N ALA A 20 2.29 -3.45 -14.67
CA ALA A 20 2.60 -3.10 -16.06
C ALA A 20 3.96 -2.39 -16.17
N TYR A 21 4.52 -1.92 -15.04
CA TYR A 21 5.82 -1.26 -14.97
C TYR A 21 6.78 -2.05 -14.06
N PRO A 22 7.94 -2.53 -14.57
CA PRO A 22 8.79 -3.53 -13.89
C PRO A 22 9.69 -2.95 -12.78
N HIS A 23 9.21 -1.98 -12.02
CA HIS A 23 10.02 -1.26 -11.04
C HIS A 23 9.48 -1.26 -9.63
N GLY A 24 8.25 -1.72 -9.39
CA GLY A 24 7.74 -1.91 -8.04
C GLY A 24 6.26 -1.65 -7.86
N LEU A 25 5.85 -1.78 -6.62
CA LEU A 25 4.52 -1.46 -6.12
C LEU A 25 4.63 -0.33 -5.09
N VAL A 26 3.50 0.28 -4.77
CA VAL A 26 3.41 1.28 -3.71
C VAL A 26 2.12 1.10 -2.92
N MET A 27 2.21 1.29 -1.60
CA MET A 27 1.04 1.35 -0.72
C MET A 27 0.91 2.73 -0.09
N PHE A 28 -0.30 3.25 -0.01
CA PHE A 28 -0.58 4.55 0.62
C PHE A 28 -2.04 4.71 1.03
N ASP A 29 -2.29 5.54 2.04
CA ASP A 29 -3.62 6.13 2.24
C ASP A 29 -3.76 7.35 1.32
N PRO A 30 -4.85 7.45 0.54
CA PRO A 30 -4.99 8.49 -0.47
C PRO A 30 -5.09 9.90 0.13
N LEU A 31 -5.72 10.07 1.30
CA LEU A 31 -5.84 11.38 1.94
C LEU A 31 -4.51 11.82 2.55
N VAL A 32 -3.78 10.88 3.16
CA VAL A 32 -2.47 11.15 3.75
C VAL A 32 -1.47 11.56 2.67
N LEU A 33 -1.38 10.80 1.58
CA LEU A 33 -0.48 11.13 0.47
C LEU A 33 -0.88 12.45 -0.20
N CYS A 34 -2.17 12.66 -0.50
CA CYS A 34 -2.63 13.93 -1.07
C CYS A 34 -2.22 15.12 -0.21
N ARG A 35 -2.43 15.06 1.12
CA ARG A 35 -2.05 16.15 2.03
C ARG A 35 -0.55 16.41 2.03
N PHE A 36 0.26 15.35 2.03
CA PHE A 36 1.71 15.48 1.93
C PHE A 36 2.10 16.20 0.62
N LEU A 37 1.55 15.77 -0.51
CA LEU A 37 1.85 16.39 -1.80
C LEU A 37 1.39 17.85 -1.88
N GLU A 38 0.26 18.22 -1.26
CA GLU A 38 -0.19 19.61 -1.12
C GLU A 38 0.82 20.46 -0.34
N GLN A 39 1.39 19.94 0.74
CA GLN A 39 2.37 20.66 1.56
C GLN A 39 3.70 20.90 0.84
N HIS A 40 3.98 20.13 -0.20
CA HIS A 40 5.22 20.18 -0.98
C HIS A 40 5.03 20.74 -2.40
N ASP A 41 3.84 21.27 -2.73
CA ASP A 41 3.49 21.75 -4.08
C ASP A 41 3.65 20.68 -5.20
N LEU A 42 3.45 19.40 -4.87
CA LEU A 42 3.60 18.24 -5.76
C LEU A 42 2.24 17.62 -6.16
N THR A 43 1.23 18.46 -6.40
CA THR A 43 -0.14 17.98 -6.66
C THR A 43 -0.42 17.62 -8.12
N GLN A 44 0.53 17.82 -9.03
CA GLN A 44 0.36 17.60 -10.47
C GLN A 44 1.63 16.99 -11.09
N GLY A 45 1.44 16.19 -12.14
CA GLY A 45 2.55 15.63 -12.93
C GLY A 45 3.14 14.35 -12.34
N ASP A 46 4.44 14.18 -12.56
CA ASP A 46 5.18 12.97 -12.20
C ASP A 46 5.75 13.10 -10.77
N VAL A 47 5.02 12.53 -9.80
CA VAL A 47 5.42 12.49 -8.38
C VAL A 47 6.63 11.58 -8.19
N LEU A 48 6.75 10.52 -9.00
CA LEU A 48 7.90 9.61 -8.95
C LEU A 48 9.18 10.35 -9.35
N GLU A 49 9.17 11.07 -10.48
CA GLU A 49 10.28 11.91 -10.92
C GLU A 49 10.59 13.00 -9.88
N ALA A 50 9.57 13.62 -9.28
CA ALA A 50 9.76 14.63 -8.25
C ALA A 50 10.53 14.08 -7.03
N PHE A 51 10.15 12.90 -6.54
CA PHE A 51 10.85 12.24 -5.43
C PHE A 51 12.23 11.72 -5.84
N MET A 52 12.44 11.29 -7.08
CA MET A 52 13.77 10.93 -7.58
C MET A 52 14.69 12.14 -7.74
N ARG A 53 14.13 13.31 -8.06
CA ARG A 53 14.90 14.55 -8.23
C ARG A 53 15.27 15.20 -6.90
N ASP A 54 14.37 15.13 -5.92
CA ASP A 54 14.59 15.60 -4.55
C ASP A 54 14.28 14.48 -3.55
N GLU A 55 15.29 13.64 -3.35
CA GLU A 55 15.19 12.43 -2.53
C GLU A 55 14.80 12.73 -1.09
N ALA A 56 15.19 13.90 -0.56
CA ALA A 56 14.82 14.30 0.79
C ALA A 56 13.30 14.41 0.96
N VAL A 57 12.57 14.77 -0.11
CA VAL A 57 11.10 14.80 -0.10
C VAL A 57 10.52 13.39 -0.17
N GLY A 58 11.08 12.51 -1.00
CA GLY A 58 10.69 11.09 -1.04
C GLY A 58 10.92 10.39 0.30
N ASP A 59 12.08 10.59 0.91
CA ASP A 59 12.42 10.09 2.25
C ASP A 59 11.48 10.64 3.30
N ALA A 60 11.16 11.94 3.25
CA ALA A 60 10.19 12.55 4.16
C ALA A 60 8.81 11.89 4.03
N ALA A 61 8.34 11.60 2.81
CA ALA A 61 7.07 10.92 2.58
C ALA A 61 7.06 9.51 3.17
N VAL A 62 8.15 8.76 2.99
CA VAL A 62 8.31 7.41 3.55
C VAL A 62 8.37 7.47 5.07
N GLN A 63 9.21 8.33 5.66
CA GLN A 63 9.37 8.45 7.11
C GLN A 63 8.10 8.94 7.81
N ALA A 64 7.33 9.81 7.15
CA ALA A 64 6.03 10.25 7.63
C ALA A 64 4.93 9.16 7.50
N GLY A 65 5.23 8.03 6.86
CA GLY A 65 4.27 6.95 6.60
C GLY A 65 3.23 7.30 5.55
N CYS A 66 3.50 8.27 4.68
CA CYS A 66 2.60 8.66 3.60
C CYS A 66 2.58 7.62 2.48
N ILE A 67 3.72 6.94 2.25
CA ILE A 67 3.89 5.91 1.23
C ILE A 67 4.80 4.79 1.74
N VAL A 68 4.54 3.57 1.25
CA VAL A 68 5.42 2.41 1.41
C VAL A 68 5.77 1.89 0.02
N PRO A 69 6.94 2.23 -0.52
CA PRO A 69 7.38 1.73 -1.82
C PRO A 69 7.94 0.31 -1.66
N MET A 70 7.64 -0.56 -2.62
CA MET A 70 8.04 -1.97 -2.66
C MET A 70 8.73 -2.28 -4.00
N TYR A 71 10.06 -2.35 -3.98
CA TYR A 71 10.90 -2.53 -5.17
C TYR A 71 12.27 -3.08 -4.74
N PRO A 72 13.02 -3.76 -5.63
CA PRO A 72 12.60 -4.18 -6.97
C PRO A 72 11.57 -5.30 -6.93
N LEU A 73 10.69 -5.35 -7.93
CA LEU A 73 9.73 -6.43 -8.16
C LEU A 73 9.65 -6.73 -9.65
N ASP A 74 9.57 -8.02 -9.99
CA ASP A 74 9.35 -8.45 -11.37
C ASP A 74 7.93 -8.10 -11.84
N GLU A 75 7.75 -7.94 -13.15
CA GLU A 75 6.43 -7.84 -13.77
C GLU A 75 5.64 -9.14 -13.52
N ASP A 76 4.57 -9.06 -12.75
CA ASP A 76 3.70 -10.19 -12.40
C ASP A 76 2.36 -9.69 -11.81
N ASP A 77 1.46 -10.63 -11.54
CA ASP A 77 0.26 -10.41 -10.73
C ASP A 77 0.55 -10.73 -9.26
N TYR A 78 0.26 -9.76 -8.39
CA TYR A 78 0.48 -9.86 -6.96
C TYR A 78 -0.83 -9.81 -6.20
N LEU A 79 -1.01 -10.74 -5.26
CA LEU A 79 -2.11 -10.74 -4.32
C LEU A 79 -1.65 -10.16 -2.98
N PHE A 80 -2.32 -9.13 -2.51
CA PHE A 80 -2.15 -8.58 -1.16
C PHE A 80 -3.24 -9.10 -0.25
N CYS A 81 -2.86 -9.48 0.97
CA CYS A 81 -3.79 -9.93 2.01
C CYS A 81 -3.50 -9.22 3.34
N ASN A 82 -4.53 -8.64 3.94
CA ASN A 82 -4.49 -8.14 5.31
C ASN A 82 -4.54 -9.32 6.28
N LEU A 83 -3.39 -9.73 6.83
CA LEU A 83 -3.24 -10.88 7.71
C LEU A 83 -3.85 -10.68 9.10
N ASP A 84 -4.12 -9.43 9.52
CA ASP A 84 -4.79 -9.14 10.78
C ASP A 84 -6.30 -9.41 10.69
N ALA A 85 -6.87 -9.26 9.50
CA ALA A 85 -8.28 -9.53 9.23
C ALA A 85 -8.50 -10.97 8.71
N GLU A 86 -7.58 -11.47 7.90
CA GLU A 86 -7.65 -12.80 7.27
C GLU A 86 -6.30 -13.51 7.36
N PRO A 87 -6.05 -14.30 8.44
CA PRO A 87 -4.80 -15.01 8.61
C PRO A 87 -4.58 -16.06 7.50
N LEU A 88 -3.40 -16.04 6.89
CA LEU A 88 -2.95 -17.04 5.93
C LEU A 88 -1.73 -17.79 6.48
N ALA A 89 -1.78 -19.13 6.37
CA ALA A 89 -0.67 -20.01 6.68
C ALA A 89 0.03 -20.40 5.37
N LEU A 90 1.05 -19.64 4.99
CA LEU A 90 1.93 -19.92 3.85
C LEU A 90 3.37 -20.10 4.35
N ASP A 91 4.19 -20.75 3.55
CA ASP A 91 5.65 -20.74 3.75
C ASP A 91 6.22 -19.40 3.27
N TRP A 92 6.40 -18.48 4.22
CA TRP A 92 6.85 -17.12 3.95
C TRP A 92 8.34 -17.12 3.62
N GLN A 93 8.69 -16.75 2.38
CA GLN A 93 10.06 -16.71 1.86
C GLN A 93 10.86 -15.54 2.45
N PHE A 94 10.19 -14.43 2.75
CA PHE A 94 10.80 -13.29 3.43
C PHE A 94 9.83 -12.61 4.41
N SER A 95 10.39 -11.80 5.30
CA SER A 95 9.62 -10.92 6.17
C SER A 95 10.39 -9.62 6.43
N HIS A 96 9.81 -8.50 6.01
CA HIS A 96 10.32 -7.15 6.28
C HIS A 96 9.36 -6.43 7.21
N GLY A 97 9.86 -5.71 8.22
CA GLY A 97 8.97 -5.09 9.20
C GLY A 97 9.48 -3.77 9.77
N GLY A 98 8.56 -3.07 10.43
CA GLY A 98 8.84 -1.76 11.03
C GLY A 98 8.69 -0.60 10.05
N LEU A 99 7.99 -0.80 8.94
CA LEU A 99 7.77 0.25 7.94
C LEU A 99 6.63 1.18 8.44
N PRO A 100 6.81 2.51 8.48
CA PRO A 100 5.74 3.46 8.79
C PRO A 100 4.65 3.45 7.73
N LEU A 101 3.40 3.47 8.20
CA LEU A 101 2.23 3.75 7.37
C LEU A 101 1.20 4.50 8.21
N VAL A 102 0.69 5.62 7.71
CA VAL A 102 -0.44 6.33 8.31
C VAL A 102 -1.68 6.10 7.46
N VAL A 103 -2.77 5.71 8.11
CA VAL A 103 -4.08 5.51 7.50
C VAL A 103 -5.08 6.44 8.18
N GLU A 104 -5.79 7.26 7.40
CA GLU A 104 -6.80 8.19 7.92
C GLU A 104 -8.18 7.91 7.35
N SER A 105 -8.25 7.59 6.05
CA SER A 105 -9.49 7.25 5.34
C SER A 105 -10.05 5.87 5.71
N GLY A 106 -9.25 5.05 6.39
CA GLY A 106 -9.54 3.63 6.60
C GLY A 106 -9.33 2.77 5.35
N VAL A 107 -8.71 3.35 4.31
CA VAL A 107 -8.43 2.68 3.04
C VAL A 107 -6.93 2.70 2.77
N LEU A 108 -6.36 1.53 2.54
CA LEU A 108 -5.01 1.37 2.04
C LEU A 108 -5.04 1.02 0.56
N VAL A 109 -4.59 1.92 -0.29
CA VAL A 109 -4.40 1.65 -1.72
C VAL A 109 -3.13 0.85 -1.90
N VAL A 110 -3.18 -0.16 -2.78
CA VAL A 110 -2.02 -0.89 -3.26
C VAL A 110 -2.02 -0.83 -4.78
N ALA A 111 -0.95 -0.31 -5.37
CA ALA A 111 -0.90 -0.04 -6.80
C ALA A 111 0.48 -0.31 -7.38
N ASP A 112 0.51 -0.46 -8.71
CA ASP A 112 1.74 -0.32 -9.49
C ASP A 112 2.37 1.05 -9.18
N LEU A 113 3.69 1.08 -8.96
CA LEU A 113 4.45 2.31 -8.69
C LEU A 113 4.22 3.37 -9.78
N PHE A 114 3.90 2.96 -11.01
CA PHE A 114 3.56 3.84 -12.12
C PHE A 114 2.38 4.79 -11.84
N VAL A 115 1.54 4.50 -10.85
CA VAL A 115 0.47 5.41 -10.40
C VAL A 115 1.00 6.79 -9.99
N LEU A 116 2.27 6.87 -9.56
CA LEU A 116 2.93 8.12 -9.19
C LEU A 116 3.39 8.94 -10.40
N VAL A 117 3.58 8.32 -11.58
CA VAL A 117 3.96 9.00 -12.83
C VAL A 117 2.78 9.78 -13.39
N GLY A 118 1.59 9.17 -13.39
CA GLY A 118 0.34 9.77 -13.85
C GLY A 118 -0.55 10.22 -12.70
N TRP A 119 -0.01 10.97 -11.73
CA TRP A 119 -0.72 11.25 -10.49
C TRP A 119 -1.99 12.10 -10.70
N GLU A 120 -3.16 11.49 -10.43
CA GLU A 120 -4.47 12.16 -10.50
C GLU A 120 -4.95 12.65 -9.14
N HIS A 121 -4.37 13.74 -8.63
CA HIS A 121 -4.66 14.25 -7.29
C HIS A 121 -6.16 14.47 -6.98
N ALA A 122 -6.94 14.98 -7.95
CA ALA A 122 -8.38 15.20 -7.78
C ALA A 122 -9.18 13.87 -7.64
N ALA A 123 -8.66 12.77 -8.17
CA ALA A 123 -9.26 11.45 -8.02
C ALA A 123 -9.00 10.90 -6.60
N PHE A 124 -7.75 10.95 -6.16
CA PHE A 124 -7.35 10.43 -4.84
C PHE A 124 -7.92 11.25 -3.66
N THR A 125 -8.06 12.56 -3.78
CA THR A 125 -8.76 13.37 -2.75
C THR A 125 -10.24 13.01 -2.57
N ARG A 126 -10.83 12.29 -3.54
CA ARG A 126 -12.24 11.83 -3.51
C ARG A 126 -12.36 10.32 -3.55
N TYR A 127 -11.28 9.62 -3.18
CA TYR A 127 -11.15 8.18 -3.41
C TYR A 127 -12.29 7.36 -2.81
N GLU A 128 -12.71 7.64 -1.58
CA GLU A 128 -13.82 6.91 -0.93
C GLU A 128 -15.13 6.94 -1.73
N ARG A 129 -15.42 8.07 -2.41
CA ARG A 129 -16.63 8.18 -3.26
C ARG A 129 -16.48 7.39 -4.54
N GLN A 130 -15.27 7.36 -5.11
CA GLN A 130 -14.97 6.65 -6.35
C GLN A 130 -14.87 5.14 -6.14
N ARG A 131 -14.35 4.71 -4.99
CA ARG A 131 -14.27 3.30 -4.54
C ARG A 131 -15.62 2.60 -4.61
N LYS A 132 -16.71 3.31 -4.29
CA LYS A 132 -18.08 2.78 -4.35
C LYS A 132 -18.65 2.65 -5.76
N LEU A 133 -17.97 3.20 -6.77
CA LEU A 133 -18.46 3.33 -8.14
C LEU A 133 -17.72 2.43 -9.14
N SER A 134 -16.61 1.78 -8.76
CA SER A 134 -15.74 1.01 -9.66
C SER A 134 -15.57 -0.45 -9.22
N TRP A 135 -15.40 -1.33 -10.21
CA TRP A 135 -15.24 -2.79 -10.04
C TRP A 135 -13.77 -3.23 -9.92
N THR A 136 -12.81 -2.33 -10.17
CA THR A 136 -11.37 -2.62 -10.20
C THR A 136 -10.63 -1.66 -9.28
N VAL A 137 -10.88 -1.78 -7.98
CA VAL A 137 -10.16 -1.01 -6.96
C VAL A 137 -9.18 -1.97 -6.28
N ASN A 138 -7.92 -1.57 -6.15
CA ASN A 138 -6.89 -2.37 -5.51
C ASN A 138 -6.57 -1.75 -4.16
N ASP A 139 -7.45 -2.02 -3.21
CA ASP A 139 -7.42 -1.42 -1.89
C ASP A 139 -7.81 -2.42 -0.82
N LEU A 140 -7.44 -2.13 0.42
CA LEU A 140 -7.76 -2.90 1.61
C LEU A 140 -8.46 -1.99 2.62
N ASP A 141 -9.45 -2.54 3.33
CA ASP A 141 -9.97 -1.89 4.53
C ASP A 141 -8.97 -2.08 5.67
N VAL A 142 -8.54 -0.95 6.25
CA VAL A 142 -7.55 -0.89 7.32
C VAL A 142 -8.05 0.03 8.43
N VAL A 143 -7.79 -0.33 9.68
CA VAL A 143 -8.14 0.52 10.82
C VAL A 143 -7.38 1.85 10.72
N PRO A 144 -8.01 3.02 10.89
CA PRO A 144 -7.27 4.29 10.89
C PRO A 144 -6.25 4.40 12.04
N GLY A 145 -5.11 5.00 11.75
CA GLY A 145 -4.03 5.30 12.69
C GLY A 145 -2.64 5.19 12.08
N SER A 146 -1.62 5.35 12.92
CA SER A 146 -0.23 5.10 12.56
C SER A 146 0.10 3.63 12.80
N HIS A 147 0.75 2.98 11.83
CA HIS A 147 1.04 1.56 11.86
C HIS A 147 2.54 1.30 11.68
N ALA A 148 3.04 0.26 12.35
CA ALA A 148 4.25 -0.42 11.96
C ALA A 148 3.87 -1.62 11.07
N VAL A 149 4.12 -1.50 9.78
CA VAL A 149 3.80 -2.53 8.79
C VAL A 149 4.88 -3.60 8.79
N ARG A 150 4.44 -4.85 8.74
CA ARG A 150 5.26 -6.00 8.35
C ARG A 150 4.70 -6.61 7.08
N ILE A 151 5.57 -6.77 6.09
CA ILE A 151 5.28 -7.36 4.78
C ILE A 151 5.98 -8.71 4.72
N ARG A 152 5.26 -9.74 4.30
CA ARG A 152 5.80 -11.08 4.05
C ARG A 152 5.48 -11.49 2.63
N GLY A 153 6.41 -12.14 1.94
CA GLY A 153 6.21 -12.68 0.59
C GLY A 153 6.21 -14.19 0.59
N ALA A 154 5.34 -14.80 -0.21
CA ALA A 154 5.27 -16.24 -0.43
C ALA A 154 4.71 -16.56 -1.81
N ARG A 155 4.95 -17.80 -2.27
CA ARG A 155 4.11 -18.40 -3.33
C ARG A 155 2.89 -19.01 -2.68
N GLY A 156 1.72 -18.73 -3.23
CA GLY A 156 0.48 -19.32 -2.78
C GLY A 156 0.44 -20.81 -3.08
N GLU A 157 -0.06 -21.59 -2.12
CA GLU A 157 -0.29 -23.03 -2.24
C GLU A 157 -1.78 -23.32 -1.99
N GLY A 158 -2.36 -24.25 -2.76
CA GLY A 158 -3.75 -24.68 -2.57
C GLY A 158 -4.80 -23.89 -3.36
N ASP A 159 -6.07 -24.23 -3.13
CA ASP A 159 -7.20 -23.77 -3.94
C ASP A 159 -7.35 -22.23 -3.90
N GLY A 160 -7.27 -21.62 -5.08
CA GLY A 160 -7.43 -20.18 -5.29
C GLY A 160 -6.17 -19.35 -5.12
N LEU A 161 -5.05 -19.94 -4.68
CA LEU A 161 -3.76 -19.25 -4.50
C LEU A 161 -2.59 -19.93 -5.22
N GLN A 162 -2.78 -21.14 -5.76
CA GLN A 162 -1.73 -21.95 -6.37
C GLN A 162 -0.87 -21.16 -7.37
N GLY A 163 0.40 -20.96 -7.03
CA GLY A 163 1.40 -20.29 -7.88
C GLY A 163 1.39 -18.76 -7.82
N ALA A 164 0.38 -18.14 -7.19
CA ALA A 164 0.29 -16.69 -7.06
C ALA A 164 1.43 -16.14 -6.20
N LYS A 165 1.96 -14.96 -6.55
CA LYS A 165 2.84 -14.20 -5.66
C LYS A 165 1.98 -13.47 -4.63
N VAL A 166 2.13 -13.82 -3.35
CA VAL A 166 1.30 -13.32 -2.26
C VAL A 166 2.13 -12.44 -1.32
N PHE A 167 1.66 -11.23 -1.08
CA PHE A 167 2.14 -10.37 -0.01
C PHE A 167 1.13 -10.35 1.15
N GLY A 168 1.58 -10.84 2.31
CA GLY A 168 0.85 -10.73 3.56
C GLY A 168 1.24 -9.47 4.34
N LEU A 169 0.25 -8.66 4.71
CA LEU A 169 0.42 -7.43 5.49
C LEU A 169 -0.04 -7.64 6.93
N GLN A 170 0.83 -7.35 7.90
CA GLN A 170 0.45 -7.15 9.30
C GLN A 170 0.64 -5.67 9.64
N LEU A 171 -0.40 -5.05 10.18
CA LEU A 171 -0.56 -3.62 10.40
C LEU A 171 -0.68 -3.37 11.91
N ALA A 172 0.45 -3.38 12.61
CA ALA A 172 0.45 -3.16 14.06
C ALA A 172 0.16 -1.68 14.37
N LEU A 173 -1.03 -1.39 14.90
CA LEU A 173 -1.43 -0.05 15.32
C LEU A 173 -0.51 0.48 16.43
N LEU A 174 0.01 1.68 16.24
CA LEU A 174 0.92 2.35 17.17
C LEU A 174 0.16 3.27 18.11
N ALA A 175 0.68 3.37 19.35
CA ALA A 175 0.20 4.38 20.27
C ALA A 175 0.57 5.80 19.74
N PRO A 176 -0.23 6.83 20.05
CA PRO A 176 0.06 8.20 19.65
C PRO A 176 1.48 8.63 20.05
N GLY A 177 2.22 9.23 19.11
CA GLY A 177 3.60 9.68 19.33
C GLY A 177 4.68 8.60 19.23
N VAL A 178 4.31 7.34 18.97
CA VAL A 178 5.27 6.27 18.67
C VAL A 178 5.54 6.24 17.16
N THR A 179 6.81 6.37 16.79
CA THR A 179 7.29 6.14 15.42
C THR A 179 7.86 4.72 15.30
N PRO A 180 7.62 4.01 14.18
CA PRO A 180 8.31 2.75 13.93
C PRO A 180 9.83 2.93 13.92
N SER A 181 10.55 1.89 14.33
CA SER A 181 12.02 1.89 14.36
C SER A 181 12.66 1.52 13.03
N GLY A 182 11.88 1.07 12.03
CA GLY A 182 12.39 0.74 10.70
C GLY A 182 12.67 2.01 9.91
N ARG A 183 13.81 2.05 9.21
CA ARG A 183 14.14 3.11 8.26
C ARG A 183 13.97 2.59 6.84
N PRO A 184 12.75 2.56 6.27
CA PRO A 184 12.67 2.59 4.83
C PRO A 184 13.10 3.99 4.36
N ILE A 185 14.03 4.00 3.42
CA ILE A 185 14.37 5.18 2.63
C ILE A 185 13.70 5.05 1.27
N TRP A 186 13.45 6.17 0.62
CA TRP A 186 13.09 6.23 -0.78
C TRP A 186 14.19 5.54 -1.63
N PRO A 187 13.87 4.91 -2.78
CA PRO A 187 14.80 4.11 -3.58
C PRO A 187 16.25 4.58 -3.69
N HIS A 188 17.15 3.70 -3.21
CA HIS A 188 18.54 3.48 -3.64
C HIS A 188 18.97 2.03 -3.40
N SER A 189 20.21 1.67 -3.77
CA SER A 189 20.82 0.33 -3.79
C SER A 189 20.71 -0.55 -2.53
N ASP A 190 20.17 -0.01 -1.43
CA ASP A 190 19.93 -0.68 -0.15
C ASP A 190 18.43 -0.99 0.09
N ALA A 191 17.61 -0.91 -0.97
CA ALA A 191 16.19 -1.25 -0.91
C ALA A 191 15.96 -2.70 -0.46
N LEU A 192 14.87 -2.90 0.26
CA LEU A 192 14.47 -4.23 0.70
C LEU A 192 14.14 -5.09 -0.53
N ASP A 193 14.75 -6.27 -0.62
CA ASP A 193 14.41 -7.22 -1.68
C ASP A 193 13.03 -7.83 -1.39
N PHE A 194 12.06 -7.50 -2.24
CA PHE A 194 10.70 -8.04 -2.18
C PHE A 194 10.48 -9.18 -3.20
N GLY A 195 11.55 -9.66 -3.85
CA GLY A 195 11.50 -10.76 -4.79
C GLY A 195 10.92 -12.03 -4.15
N ILE A 196 9.99 -12.66 -4.86
CA ILE A 196 9.48 -14.00 -4.54
C ILE A 196 9.97 -14.91 -5.66
N ALA A 197 10.83 -15.86 -5.31
CA ALA A 197 11.31 -16.89 -6.23
C ALA A 197 10.13 -17.73 -6.75
#